data_AF-A0ABD2ET26-F1
#
_entry.id   AF-A0ABD2ET26-F1
#
_cell.length_a   1.000
_cell.length_b   1.000
_cell.length_c   1.000
_cell.angle_alpha   90.00
_cell.angle_beta   90.00
_cell.angle_gamma   90.00
#
_symmetry.space_group_name_H-M   'P 1'
#
loop_
_entity.id
_entity.type
_entity.pdbx_description
1 polymer ?
#
loop_
_entity_poly.entity_id
_entity_poly.type
_entity_poly.pdbx_seq_one_letter_code
_entity_poly.pdbx_strand_id
1 'polypeptide(L)'
;LSLSGRLQLTLYQYKTCPFCSKVRAFLDFHALPYQVVEVNPVRRAEIKFSSYRKVPILMAQEGESLQQLNDSSVIISALKTYLVSGQPLEEIITYYPPMKATNDQGKEVTEFCNKYWLMLDEKEAQQMYGGKEARTEEMKWRQWADDWLVHLISPNVYRTPAEALASFDYIVREGKFGAVEGAVAKYMGAAAMYLISKRLKSRHHLRDDVREDLYEAANKWVAAVGKHRPFMGGQKPNLADL
;
A
#
# COMPACT_ATOMS: atom_id res chain seq x y z
N LEU A 1 4.98 15.03 -24.58
CA LEU A 1 6.04 14.02 -24.78
C LEU A 1 5.71 12.85 -23.88
N SER A 2 5.30 11.73 -24.48
CA SER A 2 4.80 10.55 -23.74
C SER A 2 5.89 9.97 -22.82
N LEU A 3 5.59 9.82 -21.54
CA LEU A 3 6.43 9.14 -20.54
C LEU A 3 6.74 7.67 -20.92
N SER A 4 6.02 7.10 -21.90
CA SER A 4 6.09 5.68 -22.28
C SER A 4 7.44 5.18 -22.82
N GLY A 5 8.43 6.05 -23.05
CA GLY A 5 9.74 5.65 -23.57
C GLY A 5 10.90 5.64 -22.56
N ARG A 6 10.76 6.24 -21.37
CA ARG A 6 11.90 6.47 -20.45
C ARG A 6 11.86 5.65 -19.17
N LEU A 7 10.70 5.43 -18.59
CA LEU A 7 10.57 4.79 -17.27
C LEU A 7 9.79 3.47 -17.38
N GLN A 8 10.47 2.35 -17.16
CA GLN A 8 9.84 1.02 -17.08
C GLN A 8 9.62 0.64 -15.63
N LEU A 9 8.38 0.30 -15.28
CA LEU A 9 7.99 -0.06 -13.91
C LEU A 9 7.61 -1.54 -13.85
N THR A 10 8.19 -2.28 -12.91
CA THR A 10 7.81 -3.67 -12.62
C THR A 10 7.41 -3.81 -11.14
N LEU A 11 6.13 -4.10 -10.90
CA LEU A 11 5.53 -4.24 -9.59
C LEU A 11 5.46 -5.72 -9.18
N TYR A 12 6.23 -6.09 -8.17
CA TYR A 12 6.14 -7.38 -7.49
C TYR A 12 5.11 -7.28 -6.37
N GLN A 13 4.03 -8.06 -6.46
CA GLN A 13 2.90 -7.93 -5.55
C GLN A 13 2.25 -9.25 -5.13
N TYR A 14 1.37 -9.12 -4.14
CA TYR A 14 0.20 -9.99 -4.01
C TYR A 14 -1.04 -9.20 -4.42
N LYS A 15 -1.76 -9.64 -5.44
CA LYS A 15 -2.91 -8.91 -6.00
C LYS A 15 -3.94 -8.52 -4.94
N THR A 16 -4.22 -9.40 -3.99
CA THR A 16 -5.22 -9.21 -2.93
C THR A 16 -4.71 -8.47 -1.70
N CYS A 17 -3.42 -8.08 -1.67
CA CYS A 17 -2.83 -7.35 -0.55
C CYS A 17 -3.17 -5.85 -0.63
N PRO A 18 -3.62 -5.22 0.47
CA PRO A 18 -3.98 -3.80 0.48
C PRO A 18 -2.79 -2.89 0.11
N PHE A 19 -1.59 -3.19 0.61
CA PHE A 19 -0.39 -2.41 0.28
C PHE A 19 -0.05 -2.43 -1.21
N CYS A 20 -0.30 -3.55 -1.87
CA CYS A 20 -0.09 -3.69 -3.31
C CYS A 20 -1.21 -3.01 -4.11
N SER A 21 -2.46 -3.15 -3.64
CA SER A 21 -3.61 -2.45 -4.21
C SER A 21 -3.45 -0.94 -4.18
N LYS A 22 -2.86 -0.40 -3.11
CA LYS A 22 -2.55 1.03 -2.97
C LYS A 22 -1.57 1.52 -4.04
N VAL A 23 -0.50 0.76 -4.29
CA VAL A 23 0.45 1.10 -5.38
C VAL A 23 -0.23 1.00 -6.74
N ARG A 24 -1.07 -0.03 -6.99
CA ARG A 24 -1.85 -0.13 -8.23
C ARG A 24 -2.79 1.05 -8.40
N ALA A 25 -3.57 1.42 -7.38
CA ALA A 25 -4.49 2.55 -7.43
C ALA A 25 -3.76 3.84 -7.83
N PHE A 26 -2.58 4.08 -7.26
CA PHE A 26 -1.71 5.19 -7.66
C PHE A 26 -1.26 5.11 -9.12
N LEU A 27 -0.67 3.98 -9.53
CA LEU A 27 -0.15 3.81 -10.90
C LEU A 27 -1.26 3.91 -11.95
N ASP A 28 -2.40 3.28 -11.68
CA ASP A 28 -3.59 3.27 -12.53
C ASP A 28 -4.17 4.69 -12.67
N PHE A 29 -4.32 5.42 -11.57
CA PHE A 29 -4.82 6.80 -11.58
C PHE A 29 -3.90 7.76 -12.36
N HIS A 30 -2.59 7.59 -12.22
CA HIS A 30 -1.59 8.37 -12.95
C HIS A 30 -1.32 7.85 -14.37
N ALA A 31 -2.05 6.82 -14.82
CA ALA A 31 -1.90 6.18 -16.12
C ALA A 31 -0.44 5.81 -16.44
N LEU A 32 0.33 5.40 -15.43
CA LEU A 32 1.71 4.96 -15.60
C LEU A 32 1.69 3.52 -16.13
N PRO A 33 2.41 3.20 -17.22
CA PRO A 33 2.54 1.83 -17.67
C PRO A 33 3.43 1.03 -16.71
N TYR A 34 2.95 -0.12 -16.25
CA TYR A 34 3.73 -1.02 -15.42
C TYR A 34 3.43 -2.49 -15.73
N GLN A 35 4.43 -3.33 -15.51
CA GLN A 35 4.29 -4.78 -15.51
C GLN A 35 4.04 -5.28 -14.10
N VAL A 36 3.25 -6.34 -13.97
CA VAL A 36 2.98 -6.99 -12.70
C VAL A 36 3.64 -8.36 -12.67
N VAL A 37 4.43 -8.61 -11.64
CA VAL A 37 4.94 -9.95 -11.30
C VAL A 37 4.23 -10.42 -10.04
N GLU A 38 3.28 -11.33 -10.19
CA GLU A 38 2.60 -11.93 -9.05
C GLU A 38 3.57 -12.86 -8.30
N VAL A 39 3.76 -12.57 -7.01
CA VAL A 39 4.69 -13.30 -6.15
C VAL A 39 3.96 -14.50 -5.54
N ASN A 40 4.58 -15.68 -5.55
CA ASN A 40 4.01 -16.81 -4.84
C ASN A 40 4.10 -16.59 -3.32
N PRO A 41 2.99 -16.56 -2.56
CA PRO A 41 3.03 -16.20 -1.13
C PRO A 41 3.77 -17.19 -0.23
N VAL A 42 3.94 -18.44 -0.68
CA VAL A 42 4.58 -19.52 0.06
C VAL A 42 6.08 -19.55 -0.23
N ARG A 43 6.46 -19.64 -1.50
CA ARG A 43 7.85 -19.81 -1.96
C ARG A 43 8.61 -18.51 -2.12
N ARG A 44 7.90 -17.42 -2.45
CA ARG A 44 8.44 -16.06 -2.68
C ARG A 44 9.67 -16.05 -3.60
N ALA A 45 9.70 -16.92 -4.60
CA ALA A 45 10.86 -17.10 -5.46
C ALA A 45 11.15 -15.85 -6.30
N GLU A 46 10.09 -15.16 -6.71
CA GLU A 46 10.11 -13.99 -7.56
C GLU A 46 10.82 -12.79 -6.90
N ILE A 47 10.87 -12.73 -5.57
CA ILE A 47 11.50 -11.64 -4.81
C ILE A 47 12.81 -12.04 -4.12
N LYS A 48 13.39 -13.20 -4.48
CA LYS A 48 14.66 -13.66 -3.86
C LYS A 48 15.85 -12.75 -4.18
N PHE A 49 15.79 -11.99 -5.28
CA PHE A 49 16.81 -11.02 -5.67
C PHE A 49 16.96 -9.86 -4.67
N SER A 50 15.87 -9.46 -4.01
CA SER A 50 15.85 -8.31 -3.11
C SER A 50 16.36 -8.70 -1.72
N SER A 51 16.96 -7.78 -0.95
CA SER A 51 17.17 -7.99 0.48
C SER A 51 15.90 -7.72 1.30
N TYR A 52 14.98 -6.93 0.75
CA TYR A 52 13.69 -6.61 1.34
C TYR A 52 12.71 -7.77 1.14
N ARG A 53 12.14 -8.28 2.25
CA ARG A 53 11.36 -9.53 2.28
C ARG A 53 9.84 -9.32 2.33
N LYS A 54 9.36 -8.12 2.02
CA LYS A 54 7.93 -7.78 1.97
C LYS A 54 7.55 -7.33 0.56
N VAL A 55 6.26 -7.37 0.25
CA VAL A 55 5.67 -6.80 -0.98
C VAL A 55 4.72 -5.66 -0.59
N PRO A 56 4.50 -4.65 -1.46
CA PRO A 56 5.04 -4.53 -2.82
C PRO A 56 6.53 -4.17 -2.87
N ILE A 57 7.20 -4.59 -3.94
CA ILE A 57 8.51 -4.08 -4.38
C ILE A 57 8.30 -3.55 -5.79
N LEU A 58 8.77 -2.34 -6.07
CA LEU A 58 8.72 -1.77 -7.41
C LEU A 58 10.14 -1.59 -7.94
N MET A 59 10.44 -2.20 -9.08
CA MET A 59 11.65 -1.92 -9.84
C MET A 59 11.34 -0.84 -10.87
N ALA A 60 12.11 0.23 -10.86
CA ALA A 60 12.00 1.35 -11.78
C ALA A 60 13.29 1.45 -12.60
N GLN A 61 13.18 1.28 -13.91
CA GLN A 61 14.30 1.35 -14.84
C GLN A 61 14.19 2.60 -15.71
N GLU A 62 15.21 3.45 -15.66
CA GLU A 62 15.35 4.64 -16.51
C GLU A 62 16.65 4.54 -17.30
N GLY A 63 16.56 4.17 -18.58
CA GLY A 63 17.73 3.82 -19.38
C GLY A 63 18.48 2.61 -18.80
N GLU A 64 19.74 2.84 -18.39
CA GLU A 64 20.59 1.82 -17.74
C GLU A 64 20.47 1.82 -16.21
N SER A 65 19.92 2.88 -15.61
CA SER A 65 19.76 2.99 -14.16
C SER A 65 18.56 2.17 -13.70
N LEU A 66 18.78 1.25 -12.76
CA LEU A 66 17.75 0.40 -12.17
C LEU A 66 17.66 0.66 -10.67
N GLN A 67 16.51 1.16 -10.22
CA GLN A 67 16.25 1.51 -8.83
C GLN A 67 15.18 0.58 -8.24
N GLN A 68 15.41 0.11 -7.01
CA GLN A 68 14.41 -0.67 -6.27
C GLN A 68 13.75 0.21 -5.21
N LEU A 69 12.43 0.32 -5.29
CA LEU A 69 11.61 1.01 -4.30
C LEU A 69 10.89 -0.03 -3.43
N ASN A 70 11.01 0.14 -2.12
CA ASN A 70 10.40 -0.70 -1.11
C ASN A 70 9.40 0.13 -0.30
N ASP A 71 8.51 -0.53 0.43
CA ASP A 71 7.39 0.09 1.16
C ASP A 71 6.37 0.77 0.23
N SER A 72 5.10 0.39 0.38
CA SER A 72 4.03 0.89 -0.51
C SER A 72 3.87 2.41 -0.49
N SER A 73 4.05 3.05 0.67
CA SER A 73 3.88 4.50 0.82
C SER A 73 5.08 5.27 0.29
N VAL A 74 6.29 4.72 0.47
CA VAL A 74 7.52 5.26 -0.13
C VAL A 74 7.48 5.14 -1.66
N ILE A 75 7.07 3.99 -2.21
CA ILE A 75 6.90 3.81 -3.67
C ILE A 75 6.04 4.94 -4.24
N ILE A 76 4.89 5.19 -3.61
CA ILE A 76 3.95 6.23 -4.03
C ILE A 76 4.57 7.63 -3.86
N SER A 77 5.18 7.93 -2.71
CA SER A 77 5.77 9.25 -2.45
C SER A 77 6.92 9.57 -3.39
N ALA A 78 7.81 8.61 -3.65
CA ALA A 78 8.95 8.79 -4.53
C ALA A 78 8.51 8.96 -5.97
N LEU A 79 7.63 8.09 -6.49
CA LEU A 79 7.10 8.24 -7.84
C LEU A 79 6.29 9.52 -7.99
N LYS A 80 5.48 9.90 -6.99
CA LYS A 80 4.71 11.12 -7.08
C LYS A 80 5.62 12.35 -7.11
N THR A 81 6.68 12.36 -6.30
CA THR A 81 7.70 13.40 -6.34
C THR A 81 8.34 13.46 -7.72
N TYR A 82 8.78 12.32 -8.27
CA TYR A 82 9.36 12.21 -9.61
C TYR A 82 8.46 12.79 -10.70
N LEU A 83 7.16 12.47 -10.66
CA LEU A 83 6.19 12.96 -11.66
C LEU A 83 5.97 14.47 -11.62
N VAL A 84 6.26 15.13 -10.49
CA VAL A 84 6.03 16.56 -10.31
C VAL A 84 7.33 17.35 -10.50
N SER A 85 8.41 16.93 -9.86
CA SER A 85 9.68 17.65 -9.88
C SER A 85 10.57 17.30 -11.07
N GLY A 86 10.39 16.10 -11.65
CA GLY A 86 11.27 15.58 -12.69
C GLY A 86 12.69 15.27 -12.22
N GLN A 87 12.96 15.31 -10.90
CA GLN A 87 14.26 14.94 -10.33
C GLN A 87 14.56 13.45 -10.61
N PRO A 88 15.84 13.07 -10.76
CA PRO A 88 16.22 11.67 -10.94
C PRO A 88 15.72 10.80 -9.80
N LEU A 89 15.13 9.64 -10.13
CA LEU A 89 14.53 8.77 -9.11
C LEU A 89 15.57 8.25 -8.11
N GLU A 90 16.82 8.08 -8.54
CA GLU A 90 17.96 7.69 -7.70
C GLU A 90 18.30 8.71 -6.61
N GLU A 91 18.05 10.00 -6.85
CA GLU A 91 18.21 11.05 -5.84
C GLU A 91 17.00 11.04 -4.89
N ILE A 92 15.78 10.97 -5.44
CA ILE A 92 14.54 11.02 -4.67
C ILE A 92 14.47 9.92 -3.61
N ILE A 93 14.88 8.69 -3.95
CA ILE A 93 14.84 7.56 -3.00
C ILE A 93 15.72 7.80 -1.77
N THR A 94 16.78 8.61 -1.86
CA THR A 94 17.67 8.91 -0.73
C THR A 94 16.98 9.72 0.37
N TYR A 95 15.90 10.44 0.03
CA TYR A 95 15.11 11.22 0.97
C TYR A 95 14.14 10.35 1.82
N TYR A 96 14.03 9.07 1.49
CA TYR A 96 13.24 8.07 2.21
C TYR A 96 14.13 6.98 2.81
N PRO A 97 15.09 7.31 3.70
CA PRO A 97 16.02 6.33 4.22
C PRO A 97 15.31 5.28 5.09
N PRO A 98 15.73 4.01 5.02
CA PRO A 98 15.31 2.99 5.97
C PRO A 98 15.95 3.27 7.33
N MET A 99 15.13 3.25 8.38
CA MET A 99 15.54 3.32 9.77
C MET A 99 15.15 2.05 10.51
N LYS A 100 16.02 1.62 11.42
CA LYS A 100 15.69 0.58 12.39
C LYS A 100 14.89 1.23 13.50
N ALA A 101 13.65 0.81 13.65
CA ALA A 101 12.77 1.17 14.75
C ALA A 101 12.45 -0.08 15.57
N THR A 102 12.05 0.10 16.82
CA THR A 102 11.54 -0.99 17.64
C THR A 102 10.03 -0.85 17.68
N ASN A 103 9.30 -1.88 17.26
CA ASN A 103 7.85 -1.85 17.37
C ASN A 103 7.38 -2.01 18.82
N ASP A 104 6.07 -1.86 19.07
CA ASP A 104 5.44 -1.99 20.40
C ASP A 104 5.69 -3.35 21.10
N GLN A 105 6.29 -4.31 20.40
CA GLN A 105 6.60 -5.66 20.89
C GLN A 105 8.10 -5.86 21.15
N GLY A 106 8.91 -4.80 21.08
CA GLY A 106 10.35 -4.89 21.27
C GLY A 106 11.10 -5.49 20.06
N LYS A 107 10.44 -5.68 18.91
CA LYS A 107 11.05 -6.25 17.71
C LYS A 107 11.59 -5.14 16.82
N GLU A 108 12.83 -5.32 16.37
CA GLU A 108 13.43 -4.46 15.36
C GLU A 108 12.68 -4.59 14.03
N VAL A 109 12.15 -3.46 13.55
CA VAL A 109 11.43 -3.30 12.30
C VAL A 109 12.09 -2.20 11.47
N THR A 110 12.16 -2.39 10.15
CA THR A 110 12.56 -1.32 9.24
C THR A 110 11.36 -0.43 8.96
N GLU A 111 11.46 0.84 9.34
CA GLU A 111 10.53 1.90 8.98
C GLU A 111 11.22 2.87 8.03
N PHE A 112 10.48 3.57 7.18
CA PHE A 112 11.04 4.52 6.23
C PHE A 112 10.69 5.94 6.67
N CYS A 113 11.71 6.78 6.83
CA CYS A 113 11.52 8.20 7.11
C CYS A 113 10.73 8.86 6.00
N ASN A 114 9.95 9.88 6.38
CA ASN A 114 9.26 10.75 5.44
C ASN A 114 8.30 10.02 4.49
N LYS A 115 7.94 8.75 4.73
CA LYS A 115 7.16 7.91 3.79
C LYS A 115 5.85 8.52 3.29
N TYR A 116 5.28 9.47 4.03
CA TYR A 116 4.06 10.20 3.66
C TYR A 116 4.28 11.65 3.17
N TRP A 117 5.53 12.10 3.06
CA TRP A 117 5.91 13.45 2.63
C TRP A 117 6.48 13.42 1.21
N LEU A 118 5.96 14.29 0.33
CA LEU A 118 6.53 14.48 -1.01
C LEU A 118 7.71 15.45 -0.96
N MET A 119 8.81 15.15 -1.64
CA MET A 119 10.03 15.98 -1.62
C MET A 119 9.97 17.05 -2.70
N LEU A 120 9.01 17.98 -2.55
CA LEU A 120 8.72 19.05 -3.49
C LEU A 120 9.19 20.40 -2.95
N ASP A 121 9.67 21.26 -3.86
CA ASP A 121 9.96 22.66 -3.58
C ASP A 121 8.68 23.49 -3.35
N GLU A 122 8.82 24.79 -3.04
CA GLU A 122 7.67 25.64 -2.76
C GLU A 122 6.74 25.83 -3.96
N LYS A 123 7.29 25.93 -5.18
CA LYS A 123 6.49 26.16 -6.40
C LYS A 123 5.74 24.89 -6.79
N GLU A 124 6.43 23.75 -6.78
CA GLU A 124 5.87 22.43 -7.02
C GLU A 124 4.77 22.09 -6.00
N ALA A 125 5.00 22.40 -4.73
CA ALA A 125 4.01 22.19 -3.67
C ALA A 125 2.77 23.08 -3.85
N GLN A 126 2.93 24.35 -4.26
CA GLN A 126 1.80 25.24 -4.57
C GLN A 126 1.00 24.78 -5.79
N GLN A 127 1.67 24.19 -6.78
CA GLN A 127 1.00 23.61 -7.94
C GLN A 127 0.21 22.34 -7.58
N MET A 128 0.75 21.51 -6.69
CA MET A 128 0.15 20.24 -6.29
C MET A 128 -0.95 20.36 -5.24
N TYR A 129 -0.80 21.28 -4.29
CA TYR A 129 -1.69 21.43 -3.14
C TYR A 129 -2.32 22.82 -3.12
N GLY A 130 -3.62 22.89 -2.80
CA GLY A 130 -4.35 24.15 -2.61
C GLY A 130 -3.98 24.94 -1.35
N GLY A 131 -2.87 24.62 -0.69
CA GLY A 131 -2.41 25.25 0.55
C GLY A 131 -1.56 24.30 1.42
N LYS A 132 -0.85 24.86 2.42
CA LYS A 132 -0.02 24.09 3.35
C LYS A 132 -0.82 23.08 4.16
N GLU A 133 -2.05 23.42 4.53
CA GLU A 133 -2.96 22.55 5.29
C GLU A 133 -3.40 21.32 4.48
N ALA A 134 -3.62 21.47 3.17
CA ALA A 134 -4.00 20.34 2.31
C ALA A 134 -2.89 19.28 2.22
N ARG A 135 -1.63 19.72 2.24
CA ARG A 135 -0.46 18.82 2.25
C ARG A 135 -0.36 18.02 3.55
N THR A 136 -0.56 18.68 4.70
CA THR A 136 -0.51 18.00 6.00
C THR A 136 -1.75 17.15 6.26
N GLU A 137 -2.91 17.54 5.72
CA GLU A 137 -4.14 16.75 5.72
C GLU A 137 -3.93 15.42 4.97
N GLU A 138 -3.43 15.48 3.73
CA GLU A 138 -3.11 14.28 2.96
C GLU A 138 -2.17 13.35 3.72
N MET A 139 -1.07 13.90 4.27
CA MET A 139 -0.09 13.14 5.05
C MET A 139 -0.73 12.39 6.22
N LYS A 140 -1.61 13.06 6.98
CA LYS A 140 -2.33 12.48 8.11
C LYS A 140 -3.23 11.32 7.68
N TRP A 141 -3.93 11.47 6.55
CA TRP A 141 -4.88 10.45 6.09
C TRP A 141 -4.20 9.26 5.41
N ARG A 142 -3.07 9.48 4.74
CA ARG A 142 -2.20 8.38 4.27
C ARG A 142 -1.69 7.54 5.43
N GLN A 143 -1.27 8.21 6.52
CA GLN A 143 -0.88 7.51 7.74
C GLN A 143 -2.06 6.74 8.34
N TRP A 144 -3.23 7.35 8.45
CA TRP A 144 -4.43 6.68 8.97
C TRP A 144 -4.83 5.44 8.16
N ALA A 145 -4.68 5.48 6.84
CA ALA A 145 -4.97 4.32 6.00
C ALA A 145 -4.08 3.11 6.38
N ASP A 146 -2.78 3.34 6.55
CA ASP A 146 -1.79 2.29 6.87
C ASP A 146 -1.79 1.87 8.34
N ASP A 147 -2.10 2.79 9.26
CA ASP A 147 -1.99 2.54 10.71
C ASP A 147 -3.33 2.14 11.35
N TRP A 148 -4.45 2.35 10.66
CA TRP A 148 -5.79 1.99 11.16
C TRP A 148 -6.62 1.20 10.15
N LEU A 149 -6.89 1.76 8.96
CA LEU A 149 -7.86 1.19 8.03
C LEU A 149 -7.49 -0.24 7.59
N VAL A 150 -6.22 -0.49 7.27
CA VAL A 150 -5.76 -1.84 6.89
C VAL A 150 -5.92 -2.88 7.99
N HIS A 151 -5.85 -2.47 9.27
CA HIS A 151 -6.02 -3.37 10.41
C HIS A 151 -7.47 -3.83 10.60
N LEU A 152 -8.43 -3.15 9.97
CA LEU A 152 -9.84 -3.56 9.97
C LEU A 152 -10.12 -4.68 8.96
N ILE A 153 -9.30 -4.83 7.91
CA ILE A 153 -9.56 -5.74 6.79
C ILE A 153 -9.58 -7.20 7.27
N SER A 154 -8.47 -7.67 7.87
CA SER A 154 -8.34 -9.10 8.23
C SER A 154 -9.42 -9.55 9.24
N PRO A 155 -9.68 -8.82 10.35
CA PRO A 155 -10.77 -9.13 11.25
C PRO A 155 -12.15 -9.19 10.58
N ASN A 156 -12.37 -8.40 9.54
CA ASN A 156 -13.64 -8.33 8.81
C ASN A 156 -13.83 -9.44 7.76
N VAL A 157 -12.81 -9.74 6.95
CA VAL A 157 -12.90 -10.74 5.88
C VAL A 157 -12.71 -12.18 6.39
N TYR A 158 -12.10 -12.35 7.57
CA TYR A 158 -11.95 -13.64 8.24
C TYR A 158 -12.83 -13.76 9.50
N ARG A 159 -13.88 -12.95 9.62
CA ARG A 159 -14.70 -12.86 10.84
C ARG A 159 -15.44 -14.17 11.18
N THR A 160 -15.96 -14.85 10.16
CA THR A 160 -16.63 -16.16 10.26
C THR A 160 -15.88 -17.22 9.42
N PRO A 161 -16.05 -18.52 9.71
CA PRO A 161 -15.39 -19.58 8.93
C PRO A 161 -15.77 -19.57 7.44
N ALA A 162 -17.02 -19.24 7.11
CA ALA A 162 -17.50 -19.13 5.74
C ALA A 162 -16.84 -17.95 5.00
N GLU A 163 -16.80 -16.77 5.63
CA GLU A 163 -16.10 -15.60 5.06
C GLU A 163 -14.59 -15.88 4.91
N ALA A 164 -13.99 -16.62 5.86
CA ALA A 164 -12.58 -16.96 5.78
C ALA A 164 -12.25 -17.90 4.62
N LEU A 165 -13.08 -18.91 4.37
CA LEU A 165 -12.96 -19.79 3.21
C LEU A 165 -13.17 -19.03 1.90
N ALA A 166 -14.17 -18.14 1.83
CA ALA A 166 -14.41 -17.31 0.65
C ALA A 166 -13.21 -16.38 0.36
N SER A 167 -12.63 -15.79 1.41
CA SER A 167 -11.46 -14.92 1.29
C SER A 167 -10.22 -15.68 0.83
N PHE A 168 -9.96 -16.87 1.36
CA PHE A 168 -8.83 -17.68 0.90
C PHE A 168 -9.01 -18.27 -0.49
N ASP A 169 -10.24 -18.64 -0.84
CA ASP A 169 -10.56 -19.06 -2.21
C ASP A 169 -10.22 -17.95 -3.20
N TYR A 170 -10.64 -16.71 -2.90
CA TYR A 170 -10.29 -15.53 -3.68
C TYR A 170 -8.77 -15.29 -3.73
N ILE A 171 -8.05 -15.40 -2.61
CA ILE A 171 -6.59 -15.26 -2.57
C ILE A 171 -5.88 -16.29 -3.45
N VAL A 172 -6.31 -17.56 -3.39
CA VAL A 172 -5.70 -18.64 -4.17
C VAL A 172 -5.98 -18.47 -5.66
N ARG A 173 -7.20 -18.04 -6.01
CA ARG A 173 -7.61 -17.84 -7.41
C ARG A 173 -6.93 -16.64 -8.07
N GLU A 174 -6.81 -15.53 -7.34
CA GLU A 174 -6.22 -14.30 -7.88
C GLU A 174 -4.69 -14.24 -7.75
N GLY A 175 -4.13 -14.98 -6.79
CA GLY A 175 -2.70 -15.05 -6.54
C GLY A 175 -1.99 -16.15 -7.32
N LYS A 176 -0.66 -16.22 -7.16
CA LYS A 176 0.17 -17.24 -7.81
C LYS A 176 0.38 -18.45 -6.90
N PHE A 177 -0.47 -19.47 -7.03
CA PHE A 177 -0.34 -20.75 -6.33
C PHE A 177 -0.17 -21.92 -7.30
N GLY A 178 0.60 -22.93 -6.92
CA GLY A 178 0.55 -24.22 -7.62
C GLY A 178 -0.78 -24.91 -7.39
N ALA A 179 -1.23 -25.82 -8.27
CA ALA A 179 -2.56 -26.45 -8.15
C ALA A 179 -2.78 -27.17 -6.80
N VAL A 180 -1.83 -28.02 -6.40
CA VAL A 180 -1.89 -28.74 -5.11
C VAL A 180 -1.71 -27.79 -3.93
N GLU A 181 -0.73 -26.88 -4.04
CA GLU A 181 -0.43 -25.88 -3.02
C GLU A 181 -1.64 -24.98 -2.75
N GLY A 182 -2.34 -24.55 -3.79
CA GLY A 182 -3.54 -23.71 -3.71
C GLY A 182 -4.71 -24.43 -3.04
N ALA A 183 -4.94 -25.71 -3.39
CA ALA A 183 -5.99 -26.51 -2.74
C ALA A 183 -5.73 -26.64 -1.22
N VAL A 184 -4.49 -26.92 -0.82
CA VAL A 184 -4.10 -27.00 0.60
C VAL A 184 -4.17 -25.62 1.27
N ALA A 185 -3.64 -24.58 0.62
CA ALA A 185 -3.60 -23.21 1.12
C ALA A 185 -5.01 -22.65 1.34
N LYS A 186 -5.98 -23.00 0.51
CA LYS A 186 -7.38 -22.59 0.68
C LYS A 186 -7.93 -22.99 2.05
N TYR A 187 -7.84 -24.27 2.41
CA TYR A 187 -8.41 -24.77 3.66
C TYR A 187 -7.53 -24.44 4.88
N MET A 188 -6.23 -24.74 4.79
CA MET A 188 -5.29 -24.51 5.90
C MET A 188 -5.12 -23.02 6.17
N GLY A 189 -5.03 -22.21 5.11
CA GLY A 189 -4.92 -20.76 5.21
C GLY A 189 -6.19 -20.12 5.77
N ALA A 190 -7.38 -20.55 5.33
CA ALA A 190 -8.64 -20.07 5.89
C ALA A 190 -8.75 -20.35 7.39
N ALA A 191 -8.45 -21.58 7.81
CA ALA A 191 -8.47 -21.95 9.22
C ALA A 191 -7.46 -21.14 10.05
N ALA A 192 -6.22 -21.00 9.55
CA ALA A 192 -5.18 -20.22 10.21
C ALA A 192 -5.57 -18.75 10.34
N MET A 193 -6.05 -18.12 9.26
CA MET A 193 -6.42 -16.71 9.25
C MET A 193 -7.70 -16.42 10.02
N TYR A 194 -8.65 -17.35 10.07
CA TYR A 194 -9.79 -17.23 10.99
C TYR A 194 -9.31 -17.08 12.44
N LEU A 195 -8.37 -17.92 12.89
CA LEU A 195 -7.82 -17.85 14.26
C LEU A 195 -6.91 -16.63 14.47
N ILE A 196 -6.04 -16.32 13.51
CA ILE A 196 -5.17 -15.13 13.56
C ILE A 196 -6.01 -13.85 13.61
N SER A 197 -7.11 -13.78 12.85
CA SER A 197 -7.98 -12.60 12.82
C SER A 197 -8.60 -12.30 14.19
N LYS A 198 -8.91 -13.32 15.01
CA LYS A 198 -9.39 -13.12 16.39
C LYS A 198 -8.30 -12.53 17.28
N ARG A 199 -7.04 -12.93 17.10
CA ARG A 199 -5.90 -12.32 17.79
C ARG A 199 -5.65 -10.89 17.33
N LEU A 200 -5.77 -10.63 16.03
CA LEU A 200 -5.64 -9.28 15.46
C LEU A 200 -6.75 -8.35 15.97
N LYS A 201 -8.01 -8.83 16.01
CA LYS A 201 -9.14 -8.10 16.62
C LYS A 201 -8.79 -7.63 18.03
N SER A 202 -8.33 -8.54 18.89
CA SER A 202 -7.93 -8.19 20.26
C SER A 202 -6.71 -7.26 20.30
N ARG A 203 -5.68 -7.53 19.50
CA ARG A 203 -4.45 -6.72 19.45
C ARG A 203 -4.71 -5.27 19.03
N HIS A 204 -5.60 -5.05 18.08
CA HIS A 204 -5.94 -3.73 17.56
C HIS A 204 -7.12 -3.09 18.30
N HIS A 205 -7.53 -3.66 19.45
CA HIS A 205 -8.59 -3.13 20.31
C HIS A 205 -9.93 -2.91 19.56
N LEU A 206 -10.26 -3.82 18.65
CA LEU A 206 -11.50 -3.76 17.88
C LEU A 206 -12.70 -4.22 18.70
N ARG A 207 -13.87 -3.66 18.39
CA ARG A 207 -15.15 -3.99 18.99
C ARG A 207 -15.57 -5.42 18.70
N ASP A 208 -16.55 -5.89 19.46
CA ASP A 208 -16.97 -7.28 19.33
C ASP A 208 -17.53 -7.62 17.96
N ASP A 209 -18.41 -6.73 17.47
CA ASP A 209 -18.74 -6.65 16.07
C ASP A 209 -17.73 -5.75 15.32
N VAL A 210 -16.77 -6.40 14.68
CA VAL A 210 -15.71 -5.75 13.88
C VAL A 210 -16.25 -4.99 12.66
N ARG A 211 -17.52 -5.20 12.28
CA ARG A 211 -18.17 -4.43 11.20
C ARG A 211 -18.42 -3.00 11.63
N GLU A 212 -18.75 -2.77 12.90
CA GLU A 212 -18.98 -1.42 13.43
C GLU A 212 -17.72 -0.56 13.34
N ASP A 213 -16.54 -1.11 13.60
CA ASP A 213 -15.27 -0.38 13.43
C ASP A 213 -15.00 -0.02 11.96
N LEU A 214 -15.39 -0.91 11.04
CA LEU A 214 -15.29 -0.65 9.61
C LEU A 214 -16.25 0.46 9.17
N TYR A 215 -17.50 0.44 9.66
CA TYR A 215 -18.49 1.47 9.37
C TYR A 215 -18.11 2.82 9.99
N GLU A 216 -17.58 2.82 11.22
CA GLU A 216 -17.06 4.03 11.84
C GLU A 216 -15.88 4.60 11.04
N ALA A 217 -14.94 3.75 10.61
CA ALA A 217 -13.81 4.18 9.77
C ALA A 217 -14.28 4.78 8.44
N ALA A 218 -15.25 4.15 7.78
CA ALA A 218 -15.86 4.67 6.55
C ALA A 218 -16.56 6.01 6.79
N ASN A 219 -17.39 6.11 7.84
CA ASN A 219 -18.07 7.35 8.23
C ASN A 219 -17.08 8.47 8.57
N LYS A 220 -16.00 8.14 9.27
CA LYS A 220 -14.91 9.07 9.61
C LYS A 220 -14.22 9.60 8.37
N TRP A 221 -13.95 8.73 7.38
CA TRP A 221 -13.37 9.12 6.10
C TRP A 221 -14.30 10.06 5.30
N VAL A 222 -15.57 9.67 5.08
CA VAL A 222 -16.50 10.52 4.32
C VAL A 222 -16.79 11.85 5.02
N ALA A 223 -16.81 11.87 6.36
CA ALA A 223 -16.92 13.10 7.12
C ALA A 223 -15.70 14.01 6.94
N ALA A 224 -14.50 13.43 6.83
CA ALA A 224 -13.27 14.18 6.59
C ALA A 224 -13.16 14.72 5.15
N VAL A 225 -13.63 13.96 4.16
CA VAL A 225 -13.81 14.47 2.80
C VAL A 225 -14.80 15.64 2.83
N GLY A 226 -15.89 15.52 3.58
CA GLY A 226 -16.90 16.55 3.75
C GLY A 226 -17.86 16.63 2.56
N LYS A 227 -18.67 17.69 2.51
CA LYS A 227 -19.73 17.86 1.49
C LYS A 227 -19.39 18.85 0.38
N HIS A 228 -18.25 19.55 0.49
CA HIS A 228 -17.90 20.67 -0.39
C HIS A 228 -16.88 20.30 -1.47
N ARG A 229 -16.39 19.06 -1.47
CA ARG A 229 -15.42 18.54 -2.43
C ARG A 229 -15.76 17.08 -2.78
N PRO A 230 -15.55 16.64 -4.03
CA PRO A 230 -15.79 15.24 -4.40
C PRO A 230 -14.76 14.28 -3.80
N PHE A 231 -13.52 14.73 -3.59
CA PHE A 231 -12.42 13.97 -2.99
C PHE A 231 -11.71 14.81 -1.95
N MET A 232 -10.91 14.19 -1.08
CA MET A 232 -10.05 14.91 -0.14
C MET A 232 -9.08 15.86 -0.89
N GLY A 233 -8.57 15.43 -2.05
CA GLY A 233 -7.77 16.25 -2.95
C GLY A 233 -8.51 17.40 -3.65
N GLY A 234 -9.80 17.62 -3.37
CA GLY A 234 -10.61 18.62 -4.04
C GLY A 234 -11.29 18.04 -5.27
N GLN A 235 -11.04 18.61 -6.45
CA GLN A 235 -11.67 18.19 -7.72
C GLN A 235 -11.14 16.87 -8.27
N LYS A 236 -9.93 16.48 -7.87
CA LYS A 236 -9.28 15.21 -8.23
C LYS A 236 -8.82 14.53 -6.95
N PRO A 237 -8.76 13.18 -6.90
CA PRO A 237 -8.24 12.49 -5.74
C PRO A 237 -6.75 12.83 -5.53
N ASN A 238 -6.36 12.99 -4.28
CA ASN A 238 -4.95 13.10 -3.87
C ASN A 238 -4.45 11.74 -3.34
N LEU A 239 -3.24 11.69 -2.78
CA LEU A 239 -2.66 10.43 -2.30
C LEU A 239 -3.34 9.86 -1.05
N ALA A 240 -4.22 10.61 -0.38
CA ALA A 240 -5.03 10.09 0.71
C ALA A 240 -6.31 9.42 0.22
N ASP A 241 -6.85 9.87 -0.93
CA ASP A 241 -7.99 9.25 -1.59
C ASP A 241 -7.65 7.92 -2.28
N LEU A 242 -6.41 7.82 -2.81
CA LEU A 242 -5.87 6.66 -3.52
C LEU A 242 -5.34 5.57 -2.57
#